data_AF-A0A2D5Y092-F1
#
_entry.id   AF-A0A2D5Y092-F1
#
_cell.length_a   1.000
_cell.length_b   1.000
_cell.length_c   1.000
_cell.angle_alpha   90.00
_cell.angle_beta   90.00
_cell.angle_gamma   90.00
#
_symmetry.space_group_name_H-M   'P 1'
#
loop_
_entity.id
_entity.type
_entity.pdbx_description
1 polymer ?
#
loop_
_entity_poly.entity_id
_entity_poly.type
_entity_poly.pdbx_seq_one_letter_code
_entity_poly.pdbx_strand_id
1 'polypeptide(L)'
;MIKTINWQGIEIEITYIESYSKSYERIYGYPLIHIELRAKERLPVTETGYRSYFSPAPLLSDFKTPEDFVRAWLDQEAERPEWKQYKENSKQLALF
;
A
#
# COMPACT_ATOMS: atom_id res chain seq x y z
N MET A 1 -9.63 -6.11 -8.88
CA MET A 1 -10.42 -4.91 -8.50
C MET A 1 -9.50 -3.70 -8.51
N ILE A 2 -9.97 -2.54 -8.95
CA ILE A 2 -9.24 -1.27 -8.87
C ILE A 2 -10.07 -0.28 -8.04
N LYS A 3 -9.44 0.39 -7.08
CA LYS A 3 -10.06 1.35 -6.17
C LYS A 3 -9.12 2.53 -5.93
N THR A 4 -9.68 3.71 -5.73
CA THR A 4 -8.91 4.90 -5.38
C THR A 4 -9.24 5.32 -3.97
N ILE A 5 -8.22 5.61 -3.18
CA ILE A 5 -8.35 6.18 -1.84
C ILE A 5 -7.64 7.53 -1.76
N ASN A 6 -8.16 8.42 -0.92
CA ASN A 6 -7.39 9.56 -0.43
C ASN A 6 -6.78 9.18 0.93
N TRP A 7 -5.47 9.31 1.08
CA TRP A 7 -4.74 9.09 2.33
C TRP A 7 -3.82 10.28 2.60
N GLN A 8 -4.09 11.02 3.70
CA GLN A 8 -3.37 12.26 4.06
C GLN A 8 -3.23 13.29 2.92
N GLY A 9 -4.25 13.39 2.06
CA GLY A 9 -4.25 14.29 0.90
C GLY A 9 -3.64 13.69 -0.38
N ILE A 10 -3.00 12.51 -0.30
CA ILE A 10 -2.41 11.82 -1.45
C ILE A 10 -3.46 10.90 -2.07
N GLU A 11 -3.67 11.03 -3.38
CA GLU A 11 -4.50 10.10 -4.16
C GLU A 11 -3.72 8.85 -4.51
N ILE A 12 -4.25 7.68 -4.13
CA ILE A 12 -3.61 6.38 -4.31
C ILE A 12 -4.58 5.45 -5.02
N GLU A 13 -4.19 4.96 -6.19
CA GLU A 13 -4.84 3.84 -6.87
C GLU A 13 -4.32 2.53 -6.27
N ILE A 14 -5.26 1.66 -5.91
CA ILE A 14 -5.03 0.32 -5.38
C ILE A 14 -5.56 -0.67 -6.41
N THR A 15 -4.67 -1.49 -6.97
CA THR A 15 -5.07 -2.70 -7.71
C THR A 15 -4.96 -3.90 -6.79
N TYR A 16 -6.05 -4.64 -6.65
CA TYR A 16 -6.13 -5.85 -5.84
C TYR A 16 -6.46 -7.07 -6.71
N ILE A 17 -5.64 -8.11 -6.59
CA ILE A 17 -5.83 -9.42 -7.22
C ILE A 17 -5.81 -10.47 -6.11
N GLU A 18 -6.97 -11.08 -5.85
CA GLU A 18 -7.15 -12.06 -4.78
C GLU A 18 -6.32 -13.34 -5.01
N SER A 19 -6.23 -13.80 -6.26
CA SER A 19 -5.54 -15.01 -6.67
C SER A 19 -4.58 -14.71 -7.83
N TYR A 20 -3.41 -14.18 -7.49
CA TYR A 20 -2.41 -13.78 -8.48
C TYR A 20 -1.75 -14.97 -9.20
N SER A 21 -1.50 -16.08 -8.49
CA SER A 21 -0.79 -17.24 -9.03
C SER A 21 -1.53 -18.54 -8.74
N LYS A 22 -2.06 -19.16 -9.80
CA LYS A 22 -2.72 -20.47 -9.72
C LYS A 22 -1.75 -21.60 -9.33
N SER A 23 -0.49 -21.49 -9.71
CA SER A 23 0.54 -22.44 -9.27
C SER A 23 0.80 -22.32 -7.78
N TYR A 24 0.86 -21.10 -7.23
CA TYR A 24 1.01 -20.88 -5.79
C TYR A 24 -0.18 -21.45 -5.02
N GLU A 25 -1.40 -21.11 -5.44
CA GLU A 25 -2.64 -21.58 -4.81
C GLU A 25 -2.70 -23.12 -4.76
N ARG A 26 -2.31 -23.79 -5.85
CA ARG A 26 -2.25 -25.25 -5.91
C ARG A 26 -1.20 -25.85 -4.96
N ILE A 27 -0.06 -25.19 -4.76
CA ILE A 27 1.04 -25.70 -3.92
C ILE A 27 0.75 -25.49 -2.43
N TYR A 28 0.23 -24.32 -2.06
CA TYR A 28 0.07 -23.93 -0.66
C TYR A 28 -1.36 -24.08 -0.12
N GLY A 29 -2.34 -24.32 -0.99
CA GLY A 29 -3.74 -24.51 -0.61
C GLY A 29 -4.50 -23.22 -0.27
N TYR A 30 -3.89 -22.05 -0.50
CA TYR A 30 -4.54 -20.74 -0.35
C TYR A 30 -4.03 -19.74 -1.40
N PRO A 31 -4.84 -18.73 -1.78
CA PRO A 31 -4.44 -17.76 -2.79
C PRO A 31 -3.23 -16.91 -2.39
N LEU A 32 -2.42 -16.53 -3.39
CA LEU A 32 -1.45 -15.44 -3.28
C LEU A 32 -2.15 -14.13 -3.66
N ILE A 33 -2.34 -13.26 -2.69
CA ILE A 33 -2.85 -11.91 -2.93
C ILE A 33 -1.74 -11.06 -3.53
N HIS A 34 -2.12 -10.21 -4.47
CA HIS A 34 -1.28 -9.14 -5.00
C HIS A 34 -1.99 -7.80 -4.87
N ILE A 35 -1.28 -6.84 -4.29
CA ILE A 35 -1.69 -5.44 -4.12
C ILE A 35 -0.68 -4.56 -4.83
N GLU A 36 -1.15 -3.72 -5.75
CA GLU A 36 -0.36 -2.64 -6.34
C GLU A 36 -0.86 -1.30 -5.81
N LEU A 37 0.08 -0.46 -5.39
CA LEU A 37 -0.16 0.95 -5.09
C LEU A 37 0.41 1.80 -6.21
N ARG A 38 -0.34 2.79 -6.66
CA ARG A 38 0.12 3.85 -7.56
C ARG A 38 -0.32 5.21 -7.04
N ALA A 39 0.66 6.08 -6.81
CA ALA A 39 0.48 7.48 -6.48
C ALA A 39 1.44 8.33 -7.31
N LYS A 40 1.10 9.60 -7.53
CA LYS A 40 2.01 10.57 -8.18
C LYS A 40 3.14 11.02 -7.25
N GLU A 41 2.95 10.84 -5.95
CA GLU A 41 3.85 11.31 -4.91
C GLU A 41 4.46 10.11 -4.17
N ARG A 42 5.54 10.38 -3.44
CA ARG A 42 6.16 9.41 -2.51
C ARG A 42 5.13 8.93 -1.49
N LEU A 43 5.19 7.65 -1.13
CA LEU A 43 4.45 7.07 -0.01
C LEU A 43 5.43 6.62 1.09
N PRO A 44 4.99 6.42 2.35
CA PRO A 44 5.85 5.86 3.40
C PRO A 44 6.47 4.51 2.99
N VAL A 45 5.72 3.76 2.19
CA VAL A 45 6.08 2.43 1.71
C VAL A 45 6.91 2.43 0.43
N THR A 46 7.04 3.55 -0.31
CA THR A 46 7.78 3.59 -1.57
C THR A 46 8.22 5.00 -1.95
N GLU A 47 9.44 5.14 -2.45
CA GLU A 47 9.99 6.43 -2.85
C GLU A 47 9.34 7.00 -4.11
N THR A 48 8.86 6.13 -5.01
CA THR A 48 8.38 6.51 -6.36
C THR A 48 6.87 6.65 -6.46
N GLY A 49 6.13 6.34 -5.39
CA GLY A 49 4.68 6.23 -5.42
C GLY A 49 4.15 4.90 -5.99
N TYR A 50 5.02 4.02 -6.49
CA TYR A 50 4.66 2.68 -6.93
C TYR A 50 5.13 1.60 -5.96
N ARG A 51 4.26 0.68 -5.54
CA ARG A 51 4.65 -0.51 -4.77
C ARG A 51 3.83 -1.72 -5.19
N SER A 52 4.53 -2.83 -5.45
CA SER A 52 3.94 -4.15 -5.64
C SER A 52 4.15 -4.97 -4.36
N TYR A 53 3.07 -5.49 -3.79
CA TYR A 53 3.06 -6.23 -2.53
C TYR A 53 2.33 -7.56 -2.70
N PHE A 54 2.95 -8.65 -2.23
CA PHE A 54 2.39 -9.98 -2.29
C PHE A 54 2.24 -10.53 -0.87
N SER A 55 1.12 -11.21 -0.61
CA SER A 55 0.88 -11.83 0.68
C SER A 55 -0.02 -13.07 0.56
N PRO A 56 0.21 -14.11 1.36
CA PRO A 56 -0.77 -15.17 1.59
C PRO A 56 -2.14 -14.62 1.97
N ALA A 57 -3.22 -15.11 1.35
CA ALA A 57 -4.58 -14.71 1.71
C ALA A 57 -4.91 -14.80 3.22
N PRO A 58 -4.45 -15.84 3.97
CA PRO A 58 -4.71 -15.93 5.41
C PRO A 58 -4.10 -14.81 6.25
N LEU A 59 -3.11 -14.05 5.75
CA LEU A 59 -2.53 -12.93 6.50
C LEU A 59 -3.32 -11.62 6.35
N LEU A 60 -4.26 -11.56 5.39
CA LEU A 60 -5.13 -10.40 5.19
C LEU A 60 -6.52 -10.61 5.78
N SER A 61 -6.81 -11.76 6.40
CA SER A 61 -8.14 -12.09 6.93
C SER A 61 -8.62 -11.16 8.05
N ASP A 62 -7.69 -10.49 8.73
CA ASP A 62 -8.00 -9.53 9.81
C ASP A 62 -8.56 -8.21 9.26
N PHE A 63 -8.43 -7.96 7.96
CA PHE A 63 -8.92 -6.75 7.31
C PHE A 63 -10.19 -7.04 6.52
N LYS A 64 -11.20 -6.18 6.69
CA LYS A 64 -12.49 -6.32 5.99
C LYS A 64 -12.37 -6.03 4.49
N THR A 65 -11.47 -5.13 4.12
CA THR A 65 -11.23 -4.74 2.73
C THR A 65 -9.74 -4.55 2.45
N PRO A 66 -9.29 -4.72 1.20
CA PRO A 66 -7.92 -4.37 0.79
C PRO A 66 -7.57 -2.91 1.11
N GLU A 67 -8.54 -1.99 1.00
CA GLU A 67 -8.36 -0.59 1.34
C GLU A 67 -8.05 -0.38 2.83
N ASP A 68 -8.73 -1.12 3.73
CA ASP A 68 -8.45 -1.06 5.18
C ASP A 68 -7.03 -1.53 5.49
N PHE A 69 -6.58 -2.62 4.85
CA PHE A 69 -5.19 -3.10 4.97
C PHE A 69 -4.20 -2.04 4.50
N VAL A 70 -4.41 -1.47 3.30
CA VAL A 70 -3.51 -0.46 2.74
C VAL A 70 -3.44 0.77 3.63
N ARG A 71 -4.57 1.22 4.20
CA ARG A 71 -4.58 2.34 5.15
C ARG A 71 -3.79 2.05 6.41
N ALA A 72 -4.07 0.93 7.07
CA ALA A 72 -3.35 0.55 8.28
C ALA A 72 -1.84 0.40 8.03
N TRP A 73 -1.47 -0.16 6.88
CA TRP A 73 -0.08 -0.31 6.47
C TRP A 73 0.61 1.05 6.24
N LEU A 74 -0.06 1.96 5.52
CA LEU A 74 0.46 3.32 5.30
C LEU A 74 0.58 4.10 6.61
N ASP A 75 -0.41 3.99 7.51
CA ASP A 75 -0.40 4.66 8.81
C ASP A 75 0.76 4.15 9.68
N GLN A 76 0.95 2.83 9.78
CA GLN A 76 2.08 2.24 10.50
C GLN A 76 3.43 2.71 9.94
N GLU A 77 3.60 2.69 8.62
CA GLU A 77 4.85 3.08 7.98
C GLU A 77 5.09 4.59 8.02
N ALA A 78 4.02 5.39 8.16
CA ALA A 78 4.10 6.82 8.37
C ALA A 78 4.63 7.21 9.76
N GLU A 79 4.61 6.29 10.73
CA GLU A 79 5.18 6.53 12.05
C GLU A 79 6.72 6.55 12.04
N ARG A 80 7.33 6.01 10.98
CA ARG A 80 8.79 5.92 10.85
C ARG A 80 9.45 7.31 10.78
N PRO A 81 10.60 7.51 11.46
CA PRO A 81 11.30 8.80 11.45
C PRO A 81 11.61 9.33 10.05
N GLU A 82 11.92 8.44 9.10
CA GLU A 82 12.27 8.79 7.73
C GLU A 82 11.09 9.45 6.99
N TRP A 83 9.87 8.94 7.18
CA TRP A 83 8.67 9.54 6.60
C TRP A 83 8.34 10.89 7.25
N LYS A 84 8.44 10.96 8.57
CA LYS A 84 8.22 12.21 9.31
C LYS A 84 9.19 13.30 8.84
N GLN A 85 10.48 12.98 8.72
CA GLN A 85 11.49 13.91 8.22
C GLN A 85 11.21 14.34 6.77
N TYR A 86 10.81 13.41 5.90
CA TYR A 86 10.40 13.73 4.53
C TYR A 86 9.25 14.73 4.52
N LYS A 87 8.18 14.49 5.29
CA LYS A 87 7.01 15.38 5.36
C LYS A 87 7.36 16.77 5.87
N GLU A 88 8.24 16.88 6.87
CA GLU A 88 8.69 18.19 7.38
C GLU A 88 9.52 18.94 6.33
N ASN A 89 10.46 18.27 5.67
CA ASN A 89 11.27 18.87 4.61
C ASN A 89 10.42 19.33 3.41
N SER A 90 9.40 18.56 3.02
CA SER A 90 8.48 18.94 1.95
C SER A 90 7.65 20.19 2.26
N LYS A 91 7.29 20.41 3.53
CA LYS A 91 6.59 21.65 3.95
C LYS A 91 7.52 22.86 3.86
N GLN A 92 8.78 22.70 4.23
CA GLN A 92 9.76 23.79 4.24
C GLN A 92 10.11 24.29 2.82
N LEU A 93 10.16 23.39 1.84
CA LEU A 93 10.40 23.73 0.44
C LEU A 93 9.25 24.50 -0.23
N ALA A 94 8.04 24.47 0.35
CA ALA A 94 6.88 25.19 -0.17
C ALA A 94 6.76 26.64 0.32
N LEU A 95 7.69 27.11 1.17
CA LEU A 95 7.64 28.43 1.83
C LEU A 95 8.50 29.52 1.14
N PHE A 96 9.03 29.27 -0.06
CA PHE A 96 9.90 30.20 -0.80
C PHE A 96 9.37 30.52 -2.20
#